data_AF-A0A940KG32-F1
#
_entry.id   AF-A0A940KG32-F1
#
_cell.length_a   1.000
_cell.length_b   1.000
_cell.length_c   1.000
_cell.angle_alpha   90.00
_cell.angle_beta   90.00
_cell.angle_gamma   90.00
#
_symmetry.space_group_name_H-M   'P 1'
#
loop_
_entity.id
_entity.type
_entity.pdbx_description
1 polymer ?
#
loop_
_entity_poly.entity_id
_entity_poly.type
_entity_poly.pdbx_seq_one_letter_code
_entity_poly.pdbx_strand_id
1 'polypeptide(L)' 'MSNRIIRKVAVLGSGVMGSRIACHFAGAGLQVLLLDMLTKGAEESTKPAERNKLVNDALQAALKS' A
#
# COMPACT_ATOMS: atom_id res chain seq x y z
N MET A 1 -1.00 -1.99 32.24
CA MET A 1 -0.65 -1.62 30.85
C MET A 1 -1.76 -2.10 29.94
N SER A 2 -2.47 -1.21 29.25
CA SER A 2 -3.54 -1.61 28.32
C SER A 2 -2.94 -2.33 27.11
N ASN A 3 -3.35 -3.57 26.88
CA ASN A 3 -2.90 -4.36 25.74
C ASN A 3 -3.51 -3.79 24.46
N ARG A 4 -2.73 -3.06 23.65
CA ARG A 4 -3.20 -2.50 22.38
C ARG A 4 -3.10 -3.56 21.29
N ILE A 5 -4.25 -4.05 20.86
CA ILE A 5 -4.34 -5.00 19.76
C ILE A 5 -4.47 -4.21 18.45
N ILE A 6 -3.45 -4.26 17.59
CA ILE A 6 -3.54 -3.70 16.25
C ILE A 6 -4.18 -4.72 15.31
N ARG A 7 -5.25 -4.30 14.62
CA ARG A 7 -5.99 -5.14 13.67
C ARG A 7 -5.89 -4.66 12.22
N LYS A 8 -5.58 -3.37 12.04
CA LYS A 8 -5.51 -2.71 10.75
C LYS A 8 -4.26 -1.84 10.68
N VAL A 9 -3.58 -1.86 9.54
CA VAL A 9 -2.37 -1.07 9.30
C VAL A 9 -2.57 -0.27 8.01
N ALA A 10 -2.24 1.02 8.04
CA ALA A 10 -2.13 1.83 6.84
C ALA A 10 -0.66 2.19 6.62
N VAL A 11 -0.15 1.92 5.43
CA VAL A 11 1.21 2.29 5.01
C VAL A 11 1.10 3.36 3.94
N LEU A 12 1.69 4.53 4.21
CA LEU A 12 1.72 5.68 3.31
C LEU A 12 3.07 5.71 2.60
N GLY A 13 3.04 5.55 1.28
CA GLY A 13 4.21 5.37 0.42
C GLY A 13 4.39 3.91 0.02
N SER A 14 4.39 3.66 -1.29
CA SER A 14 4.45 2.32 -1.87
C SER A 14 5.81 1.94 -2.46
N GLY A 15 6.82 2.81 -2.32
CA GLY A 15 8.20 2.51 -2.75
C GLY A 15 8.78 1.24 -2.12
N VAL A 16 10.01 0.86 -2.51
CA VAL A 16 10.62 -0.45 -2.20
C VAL A 16 10.49 -0.90 -0.73
N MET A 17 10.67 0.02 0.23
CA MET A 17 10.51 -0.30 1.65
C MET A 17 9.03 -0.38 2.06
N GLY A 18 8.20 0.58 1.63
CA GLY A 18 6.80 0.68 2.02
C GLY A 18 5.96 -0.51 1.58
N SER A 19 6.12 -0.95 0.33
CA SER A 19 5.44 -2.16 -0.17
C SER A 19 5.85 -3.41 0.59
N ARG A 20 7.15 -3.56 0.93
CA ARG A 20 7.64 -4.70 1.73
C ARG A 20 7.15 -4.69 3.18
N ILE A 21 7.08 -3.52 3.81
CA ILE A 21 6.48 -3.36 5.15
C ILE A 21 5.00 -3.75 5.11
N ALA A 22 4.27 -3.30 4.08
CA ALA A 22 2.86 -3.67 3.90
C ALA A 22 2.69 -5.18 3.71
N CYS A 23 3.52 -5.81 2.87
CA CYS A 23 3.53 -7.25 2.68
C CYS A 23 3.87 -8.02 3.96
N HIS A 24 4.78 -7.52 4.79
CA HIS A 24 5.12 -8.14 6.07
C HIS A 24 3.91 -8.20 7.01
N PHE A 25 3.18 -7.10 7.17
CA PHE A 25 1.96 -7.07 7.98
C PHE A 25 0.82 -7.90 7.37
N ALA A 26 0.68 -7.88 6.04
CA ALA A 26 -0.33 -8.69 5.36
C ALA A 26 -0.05 -10.19 5.53
N GLY A 27 1.22 -10.61 5.43
CA GLY A 27 1.67 -11.97 5.70
C GLY A 27 1.45 -12.41 7.16
N ALA A 28 1.49 -11.48 8.10
CA ALA A 28 1.12 -11.71 9.50
C ALA A 28 -0.41 -11.77 9.74
N GLY A 29 -1.24 -11.68 8.68
CA GLY A 29 -2.70 -11.80 8.77
C GLY A 29 -3.42 -10.52 9.17
N LEU A 30 -2.76 -9.36 9.12
CA LEU A 30 -3.39 -8.07 9.39
C LEU A 30 -4.08 -7.52 8.14
N GLN A 31 -5.15 -6.75 8.34
CA GLN A 31 -5.74 -5.96 7.25
C GLN A 31 -4.84 -4.76 6.96
N VAL A 32 -4.25 -4.72 5.77
CA VAL A 32 -3.30 -3.67 5.38
C VAL A 32 -3.87 -2.82 4.24
N LEU A 33 -3.79 -1.50 4.39
CA LEU A 33 -4.03 -0.53 3.33
C LEU A 33 -2.69 0.07 2.90
N LEU A 34 -2.29 -0.13 1.64
CA LEU A 34 -1.13 0.52 1.05
C LEU A 34 -1.62 1.69 0.19
N LEU A 35 -1.11 2.89 0.45
CA LEU A 35 -1.49 4.12 -0.26
C LEU A 35 -0.25 4.81 -0.80
N ASP A 36 -0.39 5.46 -1.95
CA ASP A 36 0.64 6.34 -2.50
C ASP A 36 0.00 7.56 -3.16
N MET A 37 0.85 8.53 -3.51
CA MET A 37 0.47 9.71 -4.26
C MET A 37 -0.01 9.35 -5.67
N LEU A 38 -0.79 10.26 -6.25
CA LEU A 38 -1.21 10.15 -7.64
C LEU A 38 0.01 10.23 -8.57
N THR A 39 -0.02 9.47 -9.66
CA THR A 39 0.91 9.68 -10.76
C THR A 39 0.62 11.03 -11.42
N LYS A 40 1.66 11.75 -11.87
CA LYS A 40 1.51 13.03 -12.58
C LYS A 40 0.51 12.87 -13.74
N GLY A 41 -0.48 13.77 -13.83
CA GLY A 41 -1.53 13.73 -14.84
C GLY A 41 -2.75 12.84 -14.50
N ALA A 42 -2.78 12.18 -13.34
CA ALA A 42 -3.95 11.42 -12.87
C ALA A 42 -4.86 12.21 -11.91
N GLU A 43 -4.62 13.52 -11.75
CA GLU A 43 -5.34 14.42 -10.82
C GLU A 43 -6.85 14.45 -11.12
N GLU A 44 -7.20 14.62 -12.40
CA GLU A 44 -8.59 14.68 -12.89
C GLU A 44 -9.18 13.31 -13.22
N SER A 45 -8.37 12.24 -13.17
CA SER A 45 -8.88 10.90 -13.47
C SER A 45 -9.83 10.44 -12.36
N THR A 46 -11.00 9.97 -12.77
CA THR A 46 -11.99 9.32 -11.90
C THR A 46 -11.83 7.80 -11.86
N LYS A 47 -10.96 7.23 -12.70
CA LYS A 47 -10.77 5.78 -12.79
C LYS A 47 -9.81 5.29 -11.70
N PRO A 48 -10.24 4.37 -10.82
CA PRO A 48 -9.39 3.88 -9.74
C PRO A 48 -8.07 3.27 -10.21
N ALA A 49 -8.08 2.57 -11.35
CA ALA A 49 -6.88 1.95 -11.92
C ALA A 49 -5.78 2.97 -12.28
N GLU A 50 -6.17 4.15 -12.80
CA GLU A 50 -5.24 5.21 -13.17
C GLU A 50 -4.74 5.96 -11.92
N ARG A 51 -5.62 6.22 -10.96
CA ARG A 51 -5.26 6.86 -9.68
C ARG A 51 -4.35 5.99 -8.80
N ASN A 52 -4.58 4.68 -8.82
CA ASN A 52 -3.84 3.72 -8.00
C ASN A 52 -2.63 3.12 -8.75
N LYS A 53 -2.27 3.64 -9.93
CA LYS A 53 -1.23 3.05 -10.77
C LYS A 53 0.08 2.86 -10.01
N LEU A 54 0.57 3.91 -9.33
CA LEU A 54 1.84 3.88 -8.60
C LEU A 54 1.88 2.78 -7.53
N VAL A 55 0.83 2.69 -6.71
CA VAL A 55 0.75 1.69 -5.65
C VAL A 55 0.57 0.27 -6.17
N ASN A 56 -0.19 0.10 -7.25
CA ASN A 56 -0.39 -1.20 -7.89
C ASN A 56 0.91 -1.71 -8.50
N ASP A 57 1.64 -0.85 -9.22
CA ASP A 57 2.92 -1.21 -9.83
C ASP A 57 3.94 -1.64 -8.76
N ALA A 58 4.02 -0.89 -7.65
CA ALA A 58 4.95 -1.20 -6.58
C ALA A 58 4.56 -2.46 -5.78
N LEU A 59 3.26 -2.71 -5.58
CA LEU A 59 2.77 -3.96 -5.00
C LEU A 59 3.11 -5.15 -5.90
N GLN A 60 2.87 -5.03 -7.21
CA GLN A 60 3.19 -6.09 -8.17
C GLN A 60 4.69 -6.39 -8.22
N ALA A 61 5.54 -5.36 -8.09
CA ALA A 61 6.98 -5.55 -7.98
C ALA A 61 7.37 -6.29 -6.69
N ALA A 62 6.76 -5.94 -5.55
CA ALA A 62 7.03 -6.59 -4.27
C ALA A 62 6.59 -8.06 -4.22
N LEU A 63 5.52 -8.43 -4.91
CA LEU A 63 5.01 -9.81 -4.97
C LEU A 63 5.87 -10.76 -5.83
N LYS A 64 6.74 -10.21 -6.69
CA LYS A 64 7.61 -11.00 -7.58
C LYS A 64 9.00 -11.28 -6.99
N SER A 65 9.32 -10.73 -5.81
CA SER A 65 10.62 -10.89 -5.14
C SER A 65 10.54 -11.86 -3.97
#